data_AF-A0A7D7ZJ07-F1
#
_entry.id   AF-A0A7D7ZJ07-F1
#
_cell.length_a   1.000
_cell.length_b   1.000
_cell.length_c   1.000
_cell.angle_alpha   90.00
_cell.angle_beta   90.00
_cell.angle_gamma   90.00
#
_symmetry.space_group_name_H-M   'P 1'
#
loop_
_entity.id
_entity.type
_entity.pdbx_description
1 polymer ?
#
loop_
_entity_poly.entity_id
_entity_poly.type
_entity_poly.pdbx_seq_one_letter_code
_entity_poly.pdbx_strand_id
1 'polypeptide(L)'
;MHNKKPAALDVSSKESPDQALVTAINQGEPGLQVTYAVDWCLWNKSLATTARALFEDGVVDLVQRKVPGPRMAKFEYIAIKRSSVGGQI
;
A
#
# COMPACT_ATOMS: atom_id res chain seq x y z
N MET A 1 -14.31 -14.18 -18.78
CA MET A 1 -13.31 -13.91 -17.73
C MET A 1 -13.57 -12.52 -17.19
N HIS A 2 -14.15 -12.39 -15.98
CA HIS A 2 -14.36 -11.07 -15.39
C HIS A 2 -13.00 -10.56 -14.88
N ASN A 3 -12.40 -9.60 -15.59
CA ASN A 3 -11.28 -8.81 -15.09
C ASN A 3 -11.79 -7.97 -13.90
N LYS A 4 -11.88 -8.60 -12.72
CA LYS A 4 -12.22 -7.88 -11.49
C LYS A 4 -11.05 -6.96 -11.21
N LYS A 5 -11.24 -5.66 -11.45
CA LYS A 5 -10.26 -4.64 -11.08
C LYS A 5 -9.86 -4.88 -9.62
N PRO A 6 -8.56 -4.94 -9.29
CA PRO A 6 -8.14 -5.14 -7.90
C PRO A 6 -8.83 -4.14 -7.00
N ALA A 7 -9.34 -4.60 -5.85
CA ALA A 7 -9.91 -3.70 -4.87
C ALA A 7 -8.84 -2.67 -4.49
N ALA A 8 -9.22 -1.39 -4.46
CA ALA A 8 -8.34 -0.30 -4.11
C ALA A 8 -8.93 0.46 -2.92
N LEU A 9 -8.09 0.72 -1.92
CA LEU A 9 -8.44 1.46 -0.71
C LEU A 9 -7.43 2.59 -0.50
N ASP A 10 -7.91 3.75 -0.11
CA ASP A 10 -7.06 4.89 0.27
C ASP A 10 -7.17 5.14 1.77
N VAL A 11 -6.03 5.08 2.46
CA VAL A 11 -5.91 5.38 3.89
C VAL A 11 -4.98 6.58 4.16
N SER A 12 -4.49 7.24 3.11
CA SER A 12 -3.49 8.30 3.20
C SER A 12 -3.93 9.53 3.99
N SER A 13 -5.24 9.77 4.07
CA SER A 13 -5.84 10.90 4.78
C SER A 13 -6.39 10.54 6.17
N LYS A 14 -6.10 9.32 6.67
CA LYS A 14 -6.49 8.92 8.03
C LYS A 14 -5.56 9.58 9.06
N GLU A 15 -6.06 9.76 10.28
CA GLU A 15 -5.28 10.31 11.41
C GLU A 15 -4.05 9.44 11.72
N SER A 16 -4.23 8.11 11.70
CA SER A 16 -3.17 7.10 11.87
C SER A 16 -3.07 6.22 10.62
N PRO A 17 -2.44 6.71 9.52
CA PRO A 17 -2.40 5.99 8.24
C PRO A 17 -1.56 4.71 8.31
N ASP A 18 -0.62 4.62 9.23
CA ASP A 18 0.21 3.45 9.51
C ASP A 18 -0.60 2.31 10.13
N GLN A 19 -1.41 2.62 11.16
CA GLN A 19 -2.32 1.63 11.74
C GLN A 19 -3.40 1.21 10.73
N ALA A 20 -3.96 2.18 9.99
CA ALA A 20 -4.96 1.90 8.96
C ALA A 20 -4.41 1.03 7.83
N LEU A 21 -3.15 1.21 7.43
CA LEU A 21 -2.45 0.36 6.46
C LEU A 21 -2.40 -1.09 6.95
N VAL A 22 -1.92 -1.32 8.18
CA VAL A 22 -1.82 -2.67 8.76
C VAL A 22 -3.20 -3.34 8.83
N THR A 23 -4.20 -2.63 9.34
CA THR A 23 -5.57 -3.16 9.43
C THR A 23 -6.12 -3.53 8.05
N ALA A 24 -5.96 -2.65 7.07
CA ALA A 24 -6.42 -2.89 5.70
C ALA A 24 -5.74 -4.11 5.05
N ILE A 25 -4.42 -4.24 5.19
CA ILE A 25 -3.67 -5.37 4.65
C ILE A 25 -4.06 -6.67 5.36
N ASN A 26 -4.23 -6.67 6.68
CA ASN A 26 -4.61 -7.88 7.41
C ASN A 26 -6.01 -8.38 7.03
N GLN A 27 -6.97 -7.46 6.89
CA GLN A 27 -8.37 -7.78 6.55
C GLN A 27 -8.62 -7.97 5.04
N GLY A 28 -7.75 -7.43 4.19
CA GLY A 28 -7.91 -7.45 2.75
C GLY A 28 -7.69 -8.81 2.11
N GLU A 29 -8.26 -9.02 0.94
CA GLU A 29 -7.94 -10.17 0.09
C GLU A 29 -6.60 -9.96 -0.64
N PRO A 30 -5.90 -11.04 -1.04
CA PRO A 30 -4.76 -10.94 -1.95
C PRO A 30 -5.04 -10.07 -3.18
N GLY A 31 -4.07 -9.22 -3.53
CA GLY A 31 -4.20 -8.23 -4.59
C GLY A 31 -4.89 -6.93 -4.18
N LEU A 32 -5.36 -6.78 -2.93
CA LEU A 32 -5.82 -5.49 -2.41
C LEU A 32 -4.69 -4.46 -2.53
N GLN A 33 -5.01 -3.33 -3.17
CA GLN A 33 -4.12 -2.17 -3.26
C GLN A 33 -4.52 -1.15 -2.19
N VAL A 34 -3.58 -0.78 -1.34
CA VAL A 34 -3.78 0.22 -0.28
C VAL A 34 -2.86 1.41 -0.54
N THR A 35 -3.41 2.54 -0.96
CA THR A 35 -2.68 3.80 -1.00
C THR A 35 -2.56 4.32 0.42
N TYR A 36 -1.33 4.38 0.93
CA TYR A 36 -1.07 4.75 2.32
C TYR A 36 -0.45 6.15 2.46
N ALA A 37 0.07 6.73 1.38
CA ALA A 37 0.49 8.13 1.34
C ALA A 37 0.35 8.69 -0.09
N VAL A 38 0.08 9.99 -0.21
CA VAL A 38 0.09 10.73 -1.48
C VAL A 38 0.86 12.03 -1.30
N ASP A 39 2.13 12.02 -1.62
CA ASP A 39 2.99 13.17 -1.34
C ASP A 39 4.24 13.23 -2.22
N TRP A 40 4.99 14.33 -2.14
CA TRP A 40 6.25 14.53 -2.89
C TRP A 40 7.35 13.55 -2.45
N CYS A 41 7.33 13.19 -1.17
CA CYS A 41 8.16 12.18 -0.55
C CYS A 41 7.43 11.55 0.64
N LEU A 42 7.81 10.32 1.02
CA LEU A 42 7.26 9.67 2.20
C LEU A 42 7.95 10.19 3.47
N TRP A 43 7.51 11.34 3.98
CA TRP A 43 8.13 12.02 5.13
C TRP A 43 7.77 11.40 6.48
N ASN A 44 6.64 10.70 6.59
CA ASN A 44 6.25 10.04 7.84
C ASN A 44 7.09 8.77 8.06
N LYS A 45 8.03 8.85 9.01
CA LYS A 45 8.96 7.74 9.32
C LYS A 45 8.26 6.51 9.89
N SER A 46 7.21 6.67 10.71
CA SER A 46 6.43 5.54 11.24
C SER A 46 5.81 4.76 10.09
N LEU A 47 5.12 5.46 9.21
CA LEU A 47 4.46 4.89 8.05
C LEU A 47 5.45 4.21 7.08
N ALA A 48 6.60 4.83 6.84
CA ALA A 48 7.67 4.24 6.04
C ALA A 48 8.22 2.94 6.66
N THR A 49 8.41 2.94 7.99
CA THR A 49 8.91 1.78 8.74
C THR A 49 7.90 0.64 8.69
N THR A 50 6.62 0.92 8.92
CA THR A 50 5.52 -0.06 8.85
C THR A 50 5.38 -0.65 7.46
N ALA A 51 5.37 0.18 6.40
CA ALA A 51 5.30 -0.31 5.03
C ALA A 51 6.52 -1.20 4.66
N ARG A 52 7.71 -0.80 5.13
CA ARG A 52 8.94 -1.57 4.93
C ARG A 52 8.89 -2.93 5.64
N ALA A 53 8.44 -2.98 6.89
CA ALA A 53 8.30 -4.21 7.65
C ALA A 53 7.35 -5.20 6.94
N LEU A 54 6.18 -4.74 6.52
CA LEU A 54 5.21 -5.58 5.77
C LEU A 54 5.81 -6.14 4.47
N PHE A 55 6.68 -5.38 3.80
CA PHE A 55 7.37 -5.84 2.59
C PHE A 55 8.45 -6.90 2.91
N GLU A 56 9.24 -6.67 3.95
CA GLU A 56 10.30 -7.58 4.39
C GLU A 56 9.74 -8.91 4.91
N ASP A 57 8.60 -8.86 5.60
CA ASP A 57 7.82 -10.04 6.02
C ASP A 57 7.15 -10.76 4.85
N GLY A 58 7.23 -10.20 3.64
CA GLY A 58 6.66 -10.76 2.43
C GLY A 58 5.14 -10.71 2.37
N VAL A 59 4.51 -9.82 3.14
CA VAL A 59 3.05 -9.64 3.17
C VAL A 59 2.58 -8.77 2.01
N VAL A 60 3.39 -7.79 1.58
CA VAL A 60 3.02 -6.85 0.52
C VAL A 60 4.13 -6.64 -0.50
N ASP A 61 3.74 -6.21 -1.70
CA ASP A 61 4.61 -5.49 -2.63
C ASP A 61 4.42 -3.98 -2.46
N LEU A 62 5.52 -3.23 -2.58
CA LEU A 62 5.48 -1.76 -2.51
C LEU A 62 5.62 -1.18 -3.91
N VAL A 63 4.69 -0.31 -4.26
CA VAL A 63 4.67 0.41 -5.54
C VAL A 63 4.64 1.90 -5.27
N GLN A 64 5.48 2.62 -5.99
CA GLN A 64 5.43 4.08 -6.06
C GLN A 64 4.90 4.49 -7.43
N ARG A 65 3.78 5.21 -7.46
CA ARG A 65 3.17 5.69 -8.71
C ARG A 65 3.24 7.21 -8.78
N LYS A 66 3.78 7.74 -9.88
CA LYS A 66 3.81 9.17 -10.14
C LYS A 66 2.39 9.67 -10.44
N VAL A 67 1.95 10.71 -9.73
CA VAL A 67 0.69 11.41 -10.00
C VAL A 67 1.00 12.60 -10.92
N PRO A 68 0.45 12.63 -12.15
CA PRO A 68 0.62 13.77 -13.04
C PRO A 68 0.03 15.05 -12.42
N GLY A 69 0.79 16.14 -12.45
CA GLY A 69 0.36 17.42 -11.89
C GLY A 69 1.10 18.61 -12.51
N PRO A 70 0.50 19.82 -12.46
CA PRO A 70 0.93 20.96 -13.28
C PRO A 70 2.20 21.69 -12.80
N ARG A 71 2.72 21.44 -11.59
CA ARG A 71 3.90 22.15 -11.05
C ARG A 71 5.04 21.24 -10.62
N MET A 72 4.73 20.15 -9.93
CA MET A 72 5.68 19.10 -9.55
C MET A 72 4.86 17.84 -9.23
N ALA A 73 5.43 16.68 -9.53
CA ALA A 73 4.71 15.43 -9.40
C ALA A 73 4.73 14.95 -7.94
N LYS A 74 3.54 14.67 -7.41
CA LYS A 74 3.39 13.86 -6.19
C LYS A 74 3.54 12.38 -6.55
N PHE A 75 3.75 11.56 -5.53
CA PHE A 75 3.77 10.13 -5.63
C PHE A 75 2.68 9.53 -4.74
N GLU A 76 1.93 8.58 -5.28
CA GLU A 76 1.18 7.63 -4.47
C GLU A 76 2.11 6.50 -4.04
N TYR A 77 2.06 6.20 -2.75
CA TYR A 77 2.73 5.07 -2.16
C TYR A 77 1.69 4.00 -1.86
N ILE A 78 1.83 2.85 -2.51
CA ILE A 78 0.82 1.82 -2.58
C ILE A 78 1.42 0.52 -2.05
N ALA A 79 0.75 -0.11 -1.11
CA ALA A 79 1.03 -1.47 -0.67
C ALA A 79 0.03 -2.43 -1.34
N ILE A 80 0.52 -3.48 -1.97
CA ILE A 80 -0.32 -4.49 -2.63
C ILE A 80 -0.20 -5.78 -1.84
N LYS A 81 -1.30 -6.28 -1.26
CA LYS A 81 -1.29 -7.53 -0.51
C LYS A 81 -0.86 -8.68 -1.41
N ARG A 82 0.18 -9.42 -1.03
CA ARG A 82 0.60 -10.63 -1.75
C ARG A 82 -0.43 -11.73 -1.57
N SER A 83 -0.53 -12.60 -2.57
CA SER A 83 -1.15 -13.90 -2.35
C SER A 83 -0.23 -14.65 -1.40
N SER A 84 -0.77 -15.17 -0.29
CA SER A 84 -0.06 -16.17 0.50
C SER A 84 0.33 -17.27 -0.49
N VAL A 85 1.62 -17.36 -0.82
CA VAL A 85 2.13 -18.53 -1.52
C VAL A 85 2.01 -19.61 -0.46
N GLY A 86 0.94 -20.41 -0.55
CA GLY A 86 0.74 -21.54 0.33
C GLY A 86 2.03 -22.34 0.36
N GLY A 87 2.70 -22.34 1.50
CA GLY A 87 3.76 -23.29 1.80
C GLY A 87 3.12 -24.68 1.84
N GLN A 88 3.02 -25.31 0.68
CA GLN A 88 3.08 -26.76 0.58
C GLN A 88 4.56 -27.13 0.54
N ILE A 89 5.09 -27.48 1.71
CA ILE A 89 6.14 -28.50 1.87
C ILE A 89 5.76 -29.35 3.08
#